data_AF-A0A950D664-F1
#
_entry.id   AF-A0A950D664-F1
#
_cell.length_a   1.000
_cell.length_b   1.000
_cell.length_c   1.000
_cell.angle_alpha   90.00
_cell.angle_beta   90.00
_cell.angle_gamma   90.00
#
_symmetry.space_group_name_H-M   'P 1'
#
loop_
_entity.id
_entity.type
_entity.pdbx_description
1 polymer ?
#
loop_
_entity_poly.entity_id
_entity_poly.type
_entity_poly.pdbx_seq_one_letter_code
_entity_poly.pdbx_strand_id
1 'polypeptide(L)'
;MWTKFWRDFNRENEWRFPDVAPARLQELLGSPAVDPTEHIRAEWMWRRRPRLMLGEGVFGYCLIVGVGVALLLVPQTGILLDLIWLIISSLLVASDTVRSNRWRRDYEAALDRLIRSMQGRTTL
;
A
#
# COMPACT_ATOMS: atom_id res chain seq x y z
N MET A 1 18.80 -4.65 -7.00
CA MET A 1 17.54 -3.84 -6.98
C MET A 1 16.31 -4.73 -7.17
N TRP A 2 16.31 -5.61 -8.17
CA TRP A 2 15.25 -6.59 -8.47
C TRP A 2 14.85 -7.54 -7.32
N THR A 3 15.79 -7.97 -6.47
CA THR A 3 15.51 -8.90 -5.36
C THR A 3 14.69 -8.28 -4.22
N LYS A 4 14.66 -6.94 -4.11
CA LYS A 4 13.76 -6.25 -3.17
C LYS A 4 12.35 -6.15 -3.77
N PHE A 5 12.25 -5.82 -5.06
CA PHE A 5 10.98 -5.75 -5.78
C PHE A 5 10.18 -7.06 -5.70
N TRP A 6 10.78 -8.20 -6.05
CA TRP A 6 10.09 -9.50 -6.01
C TRP A 6 9.66 -9.91 -4.59
N ARG A 7 10.47 -9.58 -3.58
CA ARG A 7 10.14 -9.81 -2.18
C ARG A 7 8.97 -8.95 -1.72
N ASP A 8 8.91 -7.73 -2.22
CA ASP A 8 7.85 -6.78 -1.88
C ASP A 8 6.56 -7.11 -2.63
N PHE A 9 6.64 -7.68 -3.82
CA PHE A 9 5.50 -8.13 -4.63
C PHE A 9 4.87 -9.43 -4.11
N ASN A 10 5.70 -10.42 -3.74
CA ASN A 10 5.24 -11.74 -3.28
C ASN A 10 4.88 -11.81 -1.79
N ARG A 11 4.91 -10.69 -1.07
CA ARG A 11 4.62 -10.72 0.37
C ARG A 11 3.12 -10.84 0.59
N GLU A 12 2.72 -11.82 1.38
CA GLU A 12 1.33 -12.04 1.77
C GLU A 12 0.74 -10.75 2.36
N ASN A 13 -0.50 -10.48 1.96
CA ASN A 13 -1.23 -9.24 2.22
C ASN A 13 -1.70 -9.13 3.69
N GLU A 14 -1.12 -9.91 4.60
CA GLU A 14 -1.55 -10.00 6.00
C GLU A 14 -1.08 -8.78 6.78
N TRP A 15 -2.01 -7.87 7.04
CA TRP A 15 -1.86 -6.77 7.98
C TRP A 15 -1.50 -7.28 9.37
N ARG A 16 -0.28 -6.98 9.85
CA ARG A 16 0.13 -7.31 11.23
C ARG A 16 -0.62 -6.45 12.26
N PHE A 17 -1.06 -5.27 11.86
CA PHE A 17 -1.91 -4.36 12.65
C PHE A 17 -3.19 -4.07 11.88
N PRO A 18 -4.34 -3.84 12.52
CA PRO A 18 -5.55 -3.42 11.81
C PRO A 18 -5.28 -2.16 10.97
N ASP A 19 -5.90 -2.04 9.77
CA ASP A 19 -5.82 -0.86 8.88
C ASP A 19 -6.59 0.30 9.52
N VAL A 20 -6.08 0.84 10.63
CA VAL A 20 -6.68 1.90 11.43
C VAL A 20 -5.71 3.06 11.61
N ALA A 21 -6.26 4.27 11.66
CA ALA A 21 -5.47 5.47 11.89
C ALA A 21 -4.70 5.38 13.23
N PRO A 22 -3.51 5.99 13.35
CA PRO A 22 -2.71 5.95 14.57
C PRO A 22 -3.47 6.40 15.83
N ALA A 23 -4.34 7.42 15.69
CA ALA A 23 -5.19 7.91 16.77
C ALA A 23 -6.19 6.84 17.26
N ARG A 24 -6.81 6.09 16.34
CA ARG A 24 -7.70 4.96 16.67
C ARG A 24 -6.92 3.81 17.31
N LEU A 25 -5.69 3.57 16.85
CA LEU A 25 -4.82 2.54 17.43
C LEU A 25 -4.46 2.89 18.88
N GLN A 26 -4.22 4.16 19.20
CA GLN A 26 -3.96 4.63 20.56
C GLN A 26 -5.17 4.41 21.48
N GLU A 27 -6.38 4.73 21.02
CA GLU A 27 -7.63 4.47 21.75
C GLU A 27 -7.81 2.96 22.01
N LEU A 28 -7.55 2.12 21.00
CA LEU A 28 -7.62 0.65 21.10
C LEU A 28 -6.60 0.06 22.09
N LEU A 29 -5.42 0.67 22.20
CA LEU A 29 -4.35 0.20 23.07
C LEU A 29 -4.42 0.79 24.49
N GLY A 30 -5.30 1.75 24.75
CA GLY A 30 -5.61 2.27 26.09
C GLY A 30 -4.47 3.01 26.79
N SER A 31 -3.40 3.41 26.07
CA SER A 31 -2.24 4.04 26.69
C SER A 31 -2.12 5.54 26.35
N PRO A 32 -2.18 6.44 27.36
CA PRO A 32 -2.07 7.88 27.16
C PRO A 32 -0.61 8.34 26.99
N ALA A 33 0.38 7.51 27.32
CA ALA A 33 1.79 7.87 27.33
C ALA A 33 2.50 7.55 26.01
N VAL A 34 2.07 8.21 24.93
CA VAL A 34 2.70 8.08 23.61
C VAL A 34 3.79 9.15 23.45
N ASP A 35 4.91 8.79 22.81
CA ASP A 35 5.87 9.80 22.34
C ASP A 35 5.20 10.67 21.25
N PRO A 36 4.96 11.96 21.51
CA PRO A 36 4.27 12.84 20.57
C PRO A 36 5.00 12.92 19.22
N THR A 37 6.32 12.74 19.20
CA THR A 37 7.14 12.79 17.98
C THR A 37 6.85 11.61 17.06
N GLU A 38 6.77 10.40 17.63
CA GLU A 38 6.47 9.18 16.87
C GLU A 38 4.99 9.12 16.47
N HIS A 39 4.08 9.69 17.27
CA HIS A 39 2.67 9.83 16.89
C HIS A 39 2.50 10.75 15.66
N ILE A 40 3.11 11.94 15.69
CA ILE A 40 3.08 12.88 14.55
C ILE A 40 3.68 12.24 13.30
N ARG A 41 4.75 11.46 13.45
CA ARG A 41 5.39 10.73 12.34
C ARG A 41 4.47 9.66 11.76
N ALA A 42 3.83 8.85 12.59
CA ALA A 42 2.89 7.82 12.16
C ALA A 42 1.67 8.45 11.48
N GLU A 43 1.16 9.56 12.00
CA GLU A 43 0.02 10.27 11.42
C GLU A 43 0.39 10.94 10.09
N TRP A 44 1.58 11.52 9.99
CA TRP A 44 2.10 12.06 8.74
C TRP A 44 2.28 10.96 7.68
N MET A 45 2.80 9.79 8.07
CA MET A 45 2.91 8.64 7.18
C MET A 45 1.54 8.14 6.72
N TRP A 46 0.57 8.07 7.64
CA TRP A 46 -0.82 7.72 7.34
C TRP A 46 -1.45 8.66 6.30
N ARG A 47 -1.34 9.98 6.51
CA ARG A 47 -1.84 10.99 5.57
C ARG A 47 -1.14 10.94 4.21
N ARG A 48 0.10 10.44 4.17
CA ARG A 48 0.91 10.31 2.95
C ARG A 48 0.80 8.92 2.32
N ARG A 49 -0.26 8.15 2.62
CA ARG A 49 -0.57 6.89 1.96
C ARG A 49 -0.47 7.08 0.44
N PRO A 50 0.33 6.28 -0.27
CA PRO A 50 0.45 6.40 -1.71
C PRO A 50 -0.94 6.11 -2.31
N ARG A 51 -1.51 7.10 -2.99
CA ARG A 51 -2.68 6.87 -3.84
C ARG A 51 -2.26 5.91 -4.93
N LEU A 52 -2.98 4.80 -5.04
CA LEU A 52 -2.82 3.85 -6.14
C LEU A 52 -3.03 4.60 -7.45
N MET A 53 -2.15 4.41 -8.43
CA MET A 53 -2.27 5.04 -9.75
C MET A 53 -3.56 4.60 -10.45
N LEU A 54 -4.01 3.38 -10.17
CA LEU A 54 -5.29 2.84 -10.66
C LEU A 54 -6.52 3.29 -9.83
N GLY A 55 -6.31 4.14 -8.82
CA GLY A 55 -7.34 4.56 -7.88
C GLY A 55 -7.63 3.50 -6.81
N GLU A 56 -8.38 3.90 -5.80
CA GLU A 56 -8.88 2.97 -4.78
C GLU A 56 -10.19 2.34 -5.29
N GLY A 57 -10.18 1.02 -5.51
CA GLY A 57 -11.38 0.25 -5.83
C GLY A 57 -11.46 -0.28 -7.25
N VAL A 58 -12.66 -0.77 -7.61
CA VAL A 58 -12.91 -1.59 -8.81
C VAL A 58 -12.80 -0.80 -10.12
N PHE A 59 -12.96 0.53 -10.07
CA PHE A 59 -13.05 1.38 -11.26
C PHE A 59 -11.78 1.34 -12.14
N GLY A 60 -10.60 1.37 -11.55
CA GLY A 60 -9.34 1.26 -12.29
C GLY A 60 -9.20 -0.07 -13.03
N TYR A 61 -9.63 -1.16 -12.40
CA TYR A 61 -9.64 -2.49 -13.01
C TYR A 61 -10.68 -2.59 -14.13
N CYS A 62 -11.87 -2.00 -13.94
CA CYS A 62 -12.87 -1.89 -15.01
C CYS A 62 -12.33 -1.15 -16.24
N LEU A 63 -11.57 -0.07 -16.04
CA LEU A 63 -10.93 0.65 -17.14
C LEU A 63 -9.89 -0.20 -17.86
N ILE A 64 -9.01 -0.90 -17.13
CA ILE A 64 -8.02 -1.81 -17.74
C ILE A 64 -8.72 -2.84 -18.63
N VAL A 65 -9.75 -3.50 -18.10
CA VAL A 65 -10.50 -4.55 -18.81
C VAL A 65 -11.26 -3.96 -19.99
N GLY A 66 -11.96 -2.84 -19.80
CA GLY A 66 -12.73 -2.19 -20.85
C GLY A 66 -11.86 -1.75 -22.03
N VAL A 67 -10.69 -1.18 -21.77
CA VAL A 67 -9.73 -0.79 -22.82
C VAL A 67 -9.19 -2.02 -23.54
N GLY A 68 -8.83 -3.09 -22.82
CA GLY A 68 -8.36 -4.33 -23.45
C GLY A 68 -9.42 -4.95 -24.38
N VAL A 69 -10.67 -5.05 -23.92
CA VAL A 69 -11.78 -5.54 -24.75
C VAL A 69 -11.99 -4.65 -25.98
N ALA A 70 -11.90 -3.33 -25.83
CA ALA A 70 -12.03 -2.40 -26.96
C ALA A 70 -10.90 -2.54 -27.98
N LEU A 71 -9.66 -2.80 -27.53
CA LEU A 71 -8.51 -3.01 -28.42
C LEU A 71 -8.65 -4.29 -29.25
N LEU A 72 -9.25 -5.33 -28.69
CA LEU A 72 -9.52 -6.59 -29.40
C LEU A 72 -10.55 -6.43 -30.53
N LEU A 73 -11.36 -5.36 -30.52
CA LEU A 73 -12.28 -5.04 -31.61
C LEU A 73 -11.57 -4.43 -32.84
N VAL A 74 -10.30 -4.05 -32.72
CA VAL A 74 -9.51 -3.49 -33.83
C VAL A 74 -8.95 -4.63 -34.69
N PRO A 75 -9.37 -4.78 -35.96
CA PRO A 75 -8.89 -5.85 -36.81
C PRO A 75 -7.40 -5.69 -37.13
N GLN A 76 -6.70 -6.82 -37.29
CA GLN A 76 -5.28 -6.96 -37.69
C GLN A 76 -4.23 -6.47 -36.67
N THR A 77 -4.47 -5.38 -35.94
CA THR A 77 -3.49 -4.80 -34.99
C THR A 77 -3.93 -4.88 -33.53
N GLY A 78 -5.20 -5.20 -33.26
CA GLY A 78 -5.77 -5.23 -31.92
C GLY A 78 -5.04 -6.16 -30.94
N ILE A 79 -4.62 -7.34 -31.41
CA ILE A 79 -3.88 -8.32 -30.58
C ILE A 79 -2.53 -7.75 -30.11
N LEU A 80 -1.78 -7.09 -31.01
CA LEU A 80 -0.49 -6.52 -30.67
C LEU A 80 -0.66 -5.36 -29.68
N LEU A 81 -1.65 -4.50 -29.92
CA LEU A 81 -1.97 -3.38 -29.04
C LEU A 81 -2.44 -3.84 -27.66
N ASP A 82 -3.28 -4.86 -27.61
CA ASP A 82 -3.76 -5.44 -26.35
C ASP A 82 -2.61 -6.08 -25.56
N LEU A 83 -1.68 -6.76 -26.23
CA LEU A 83 -0.49 -7.33 -25.57
C LEU A 83 0.40 -6.23 -24.96
N ILE A 84 0.62 -5.12 -25.67
CA ILE A 84 1.33 -3.95 -25.14
C ILE A 84 0.57 -3.34 -23.95
N TRP A 85 -0.75 -3.21 -24.08
CA TRP A 85 -1.62 -2.69 -23.02
C TRP A 85 -1.57 -3.54 -21.75
N LEU A 86 -1.61 -4.86 -21.88
CA LEU A 86 -1.50 -5.81 -20.78
C LEU A 86 -0.15 -5.72 -20.07
N ILE A 87 0.95 -5.57 -20.82
CA ILE A 87 2.28 -5.39 -20.23
C ILE A 87 2.34 -4.10 -19.41
N ILE A 88 1.88 -2.97 -19.98
CA ILE A 88 1.87 -1.68 -19.28
C ILE A 88 1.00 -1.74 -18.02
N SER A 89 -0.21 -2.28 -18.14
CA SER A 89 -1.15 -2.43 -17.03
C SER A 89 -0.57 -3.30 -15.91
N SER A 90 0.08 -4.41 -16.27
CA SER A 90 0.74 -5.30 -15.30
C SER A 90 1.88 -4.60 -14.57
N LEU A 91 2.69 -3.81 -15.29
CA LEU A 91 3.77 -3.03 -14.69
C LEU A 91 3.24 -1.94 -13.74
N LEU A 92 2.13 -1.28 -14.09
CA LEU A 92 1.47 -0.31 -13.23
C LEU A 92 0.96 -0.95 -11.95
N VAL A 93 0.23 -2.07 -12.05
CA VAL A 93 -0.26 -2.82 -10.89
C VAL A 93 0.89 -3.28 -9.99
N ALA A 94 1.97 -3.81 -10.58
CA ALA A 94 3.13 -4.28 -9.82
C ALA A 94 3.85 -3.12 -9.12
N SER A 95 4.00 -1.97 -9.80
CA SER A 95 4.59 -0.76 -9.22
C SER A 95 3.75 -0.22 -8.06
N ASP A 96 2.42 -0.13 -8.23
CA ASP A 96 1.49 0.29 -7.19
C ASP A 96 1.55 -0.65 -5.98
N THR A 97 1.57 -1.96 -6.21
CA THR A 97 1.69 -2.99 -5.18
C THR A 97 2.99 -2.83 -4.40
N VAL A 98 4.12 -2.69 -5.08
CA VAL A 98 5.44 -2.55 -4.43
C VAL A 98 5.54 -1.23 -3.67
N ARG A 99 5.00 -0.14 -4.22
CA ARG A 99 4.98 1.17 -3.55
C ARG A 99 4.12 1.13 -2.29
N SER A 100 2.93 0.52 -2.38
CA SER A 100 2.03 0.30 -1.25
C SER A 100 2.69 -0.55 -0.17
N ASN A 101 3.30 -1.69 -0.54
CA ASN A 101 3.96 -2.61 0.39
C ASN A 101 5.23 -2.01 1.02
N ARG A 102 5.94 -1.14 0.31
CA ARG A 102 7.05 -0.37 0.89
C ARG A 102 6.55 0.64 1.92
N TRP A 103 5.58 1.48 1.54
CA TRP A 103 5.00 2.44 2.48
C TRP A 103 4.46 1.74 3.74
N ARG A 104 3.76 0.62 3.54
CA ARG A 104 3.19 -0.17 4.62
C ARG A 104 4.25 -0.70 5.59
N ARG A 105 5.40 -1.17 5.10
CA ARG A 105 6.52 -1.58 5.97
C ARG A 105 7.07 -0.44 6.80
N ASP A 106 7.25 0.72 6.19
CA ASP A 106 7.77 1.89 6.90
C ASP A 106 6.77 2.36 7.97
N TYR A 107 5.47 2.26 7.68
CA TYR A 107 4.39 2.55 8.61
C TYR A 107 4.32 1.53 9.77
N GLU A 108 4.33 0.23 9.49
CA GLU A 108 4.33 -0.83 10.51
C GLU A 108 5.57 -0.73 11.41
N ALA A 109 6.74 -0.38 10.86
CA ALA A 109 7.95 -0.17 11.64
C ALA A 109 7.90 1.09 12.51
N ALA A 110 7.14 2.12 12.12
CA ALA A 110 6.88 3.29 12.96
C ALA A 110 5.91 2.93 14.10
N LEU A 111 4.84 2.18 13.80
CA LEU A 111 3.90 1.69 14.81
C LEU A 111 4.56 0.77 15.84
N ASP A 112 5.44 -0.14 15.40
CA ASP A 112 6.15 -1.06 16.30
C ASP A 112 7.10 -0.32 17.26
N ARG A 113 7.66 0.84 16.84
CA ARG A 113 8.42 1.73 17.75
C ARG A 113 7.50 2.48 18.71
N LEU A 114 6.35 2.94 18.22
CA LEU A 114 5.32 3.59 19.05
C LEU A 114 4.83 2.66 20.16
N ILE A 115 4.56 1.39 19.84
CA ILE A 115 4.11 0.39 20.82
C ILE A 115 5.22 0.09 21.84
N ARG A 116 6.46 -0.05 21.39
CA ARG A 116 7.60 -0.25 22.30
C ARG A 116 7.83 0.95 23.21
N SER A 117 7.66 2.18 22.74
CA SER A 117 7.79 3.37 23.59
C SER A 117 6.67 3.49 24.62
N MET A 118 5.45 3.07 24.28
CA MET A 118 4.34 2.95 25.24
C MET A 118 4.63 1.90 26.32
N GLN A 119 5.13 0.72 25.94
CA GLN A 119 5.45 -0.36 26.89
C GLN A 119 6.62 0.00 27.81
N GLY A 120 7.69 0.60 27.27
CA GLY A 120 8.87 1.00 28.05
C GLY A 120 8.61 2.11 29.07
N ARG A 121 7.56 2.93 28.87
CA ARG A 121 7.10 3.93 29.85
C ARG A 121 6.13 3.39 30.90
N THR A 122 5.56 2.21 30.70
CA THR A 122 4.60 1.61 31.66
C THR A 122 5.32 0.89 32.82
N THR A 123 6.62 0.61 32.67
CA THR A 123 7.46 -0.08 33.67
C THR A 123 8.28 0.86 34.58
N LEU A 124 8.00 2.16 34.57
CA LEU A 124 8.56 3.17 35.46
C LEU A 124 7.45 3.78 36.31
#